data_AF-A0A2M7V425-F1
#
_entry.id   AF-A0A2M7V425-F1
#
_cell.length_a   1.000
_cell.length_b   1.000
_cell.length_c   1.000
_cell.angle_alpha   90.00
_cell.angle_beta   90.00
_cell.angle_gamma   90.00
#
_symmetry.space_group_name_H-M   'P 1'
#
loop_
_entity.id
_entity.type
_entity.pdbx_description
1 polymer ?
#
loop_
_entity_poly.entity_id
_entity_poly.type
_entity_poly.pdbx_seq_one_letter_code
_entity_poly.pdbx_strand_id
1 'polypeptide(L)'
;MSLLFLILIPILIIIVGMYVFFWKNAVPTGEQFVTVCSAQDVSCHPTNLPYQDATRSTEERVVDLLGRMTLAEKIGQMALVEKDSIKHTNDIATYGLGAIMSGGGGKPTD
;
A
#
# COMPACT_ATOMS: atom_id res chain seq x y z
N MET A 1 51.69 -7.71 12.40
CA MET A 1 50.31 -7.22 12.22
C MET A 1 49.41 -8.04 13.13
N SER A 2 48.75 -7.40 14.10
CA SER A 2 48.00 -8.09 15.17
C SER A 2 46.77 -8.80 14.61
N LEU A 3 46.59 -10.07 14.97
CA LEU A 3 45.44 -10.94 14.62
C LEU A 3 44.07 -10.25 14.85
N LEU A 4 44.03 -9.29 15.77
CA LEU A 4 42.89 -8.43 16.07
C LEU A 4 42.36 -7.68 14.82
N PHE A 5 43.23 -7.16 13.96
CA PHE A 5 42.82 -6.38 12.78
C PHE A 5 42.17 -7.25 11.69
N LEU A 6 42.57 -8.52 11.59
CA LEU A 6 41.99 -9.47 10.62
C LEU A 6 40.56 -9.87 10.97
N ILE A 7 40.15 -9.71 12.23
CA ILE A 7 38.80 -10.04 12.70
C ILE A 7 37.91 -8.79 12.79
N LEU A 8 38.44 -7.66 13.24
CA LEU A 8 37.64 -6.44 13.45
C LEU A 8 37.23 -5.75 12.15
N ILE A 9 38.10 -5.72 11.13
CA ILE A 9 37.81 -5.09 9.84
C ILE A 9 36.62 -5.76 9.12
N PRO A 10 36.56 -7.10 8.95
CA PRO A 10 35.43 -7.72 8.28
C PRO A 10 34.12 -7.59 9.08
N ILE A 11 34.17 -7.64 10.41
CA ILE A 11 32.99 -7.41 11.27
C ILE A 11 32.44 -5.99 11.05
N LEU A 12 33.32 -4.98 11.02
CA LEU A 12 32.91 -3.60 10.75
C LEU A 12 32.28 -3.44 9.36
N ILE A 13 32.84 -4.08 8.34
CA ILE A 13 32.29 -4.06 6.97
C ILE A 13 30.90 -4.71 6.93
N ILE A 14 30.70 -5.84 7.63
CA ILE A 14 29.39 -6.51 7.71
C ILE A 14 28.39 -5.62 8.44
N ILE A 15 28.76 -5.01 9.57
CA ILE A 15 27.88 -4.12 10.33
C ILE A 15 27.49 -2.90 9.50
N VAL A 16 28.45 -2.26 8.83
CA VAL A 16 28.18 -1.10 7.95
C VAL A 16 27.35 -1.52 6.75
N GLY A 17 27.64 -2.67 6.14
CA GLY A 17 26.88 -3.22 5.03
C GLY A 17 25.43 -3.54 5.41
N MET A 18 25.22 -4.17 6.57
CA MET A 18 23.89 -4.43 7.13
C MET A 18 23.17 -3.13 7.45
N TYR A 19 23.85 -2.14 8.05
CA TYR A 19 23.26 -0.84 8.34
C TYR A 19 22.83 -0.15 7.05
N VAL A 20 23.68 -0.06 6.03
CA VAL A 20 23.37 0.55 4.73
C VAL A 20 22.25 -0.20 3.99
N PHE A 21 22.31 -1.54 3.97
CA PHE A 21 21.28 -2.37 3.34
C PHE A 21 19.94 -2.19 4.04
N PHE A 22 19.92 -2.20 5.36
CA PHE A 22 18.69 -2.03 6.13
C PHE A 22 18.16 -0.60 6.02
N TRP A 23 19.03 0.41 5.93
CA TRP A 23 18.62 1.81 5.75
C TRP A 23 18.07 2.09 4.34
N LYS A 24 18.66 1.47 3.30
CA LYS A 24 18.16 1.59 1.93
C LYS A 24 16.88 0.78 1.68
N ASN A 25 16.69 -0.34 2.39
CA ASN A 25 15.50 -1.19 2.29
C ASN A 25 14.50 -0.93 3.43
N ALA A 26 14.73 0.09 4.25
CA ALA A 26 13.77 0.52 5.25
C ALA A 26 12.55 1.03 4.48
N VAL A 27 11.46 0.24 4.52
CA VAL A 27 10.16 0.70 4.02
C VAL A 27 9.79 1.93 4.85
N PRO A 28 9.54 3.10 4.23
CA PRO A 28 9.11 4.27 4.96
C PRO A 28 7.77 3.96 5.63
N THR A 29 7.82 3.73 6.94
CA THR A 29 6.65 3.57 7.80
C THR A 29 5.94 4.92 7.89
N GLY A 30 5.08 5.22 6.92
CA GLY A 30 4.33 6.49 6.90
C GLY A 30 3.98 7.04 5.54
N GLU A 31 4.30 6.38 4.42
CA GLU A 31 3.72 6.82 3.14
C GLU A 31 2.22 6.55 3.14
N GLN A 32 1.46 7.62 3.00
CA GLN A 32 0.01 7.58 2.83
C GLN A 32 -0.28 6.89 1.49
N PHE A 33 -0.58 5.58 1.54
CA PHE A 33 -0.73 4.73 0.35
C PHE A 33 -1.86 5.20 -0.57
N VAL A 34 -2.88 5.85 0.00
CA VAL A 34 -4.01 6.45 -0.72
C VAL A 34 -4.35 7.79 -0.08
N THR A 35 -4.56 8.83 -0.90
CA THR A 35 -5.05 10.12 -0.39
C THR A 35 -6.55 10.02 -0.12
N VAL A 36 -6.93 9.75 1.12
CA VAL A 36 -8.34 9.75 1.54
C VAL A 36 -8.82 11.19 1.67
N CYS A 37 -9.82 11.52 0.89
CA CYS A 37 -10.50 12.80 0.89
C CYS A 37 -11.42 12.91 2.12
N SER A 38 -11.33 14.01 2.87
CA SER A 38 -12.34 14.34 3.89
C SER A 38 -13.63 14.80 3.21
N ALA A 39 -14.79 14.52 3.82
CA ALA A 39 -16.09 14.86 3.27
C ALA A 39 -16.33 16.38 3.08
N GLN A 40 -15.45 17.23 3.61
CA GLN A 40 -15.55 18.69 3.55
C GLN A 40 -14.62 19.35 2.51
N ASP A 41 -13.74 18.62 1.83
CA ASP A 41 -12.82 19.21 0.84
C ASP A 41 -13.34 19.09 -0.59
N VAL A 42 -13.59 20.24 -1.23
CA VAL A 42 -14.03 20.31 -2.64
C VAL A 42 -12.83 20.15 -3.59
N SER A 43 -11.60 20.38 -3.13
CA SER A 43 -10.40 20.34 -3.99
C SER A 43 -9.87 18.93 -4.25
N CYS A 44 -10.28 17.95 -3.45
CA CYS A 44 -9.72 16.60 -3.48
C CYS A 44 -10.55 15.62 -4.33
N HIS A 45 -11.73 16.03 -4.81
CA HIS A 45 -12.52 15.26 -5.76
C HIS A 45 -12.48 15.90 -7.16
N PRO A 46 -11.49 15.55 -8.00
CA PRO A 46 -11.46 16.06 -9.36
C PRO A 46 -12.71 15.56 -10.12
N THR A 47 -13.53 16.48 -10.59
CA THR A 47 -14.74 16.20 -11.39
C THR A 47 -14.45 16.29 -12.88
N ASN A 48 -15.26 15.63 -13.71
CA ASN A 48 -15.18 15.64 -15.17
C ASN A 48 -13.92 14.95 -15.75
N LEU A 49 -13.40 13.95 -15.04
CA LEU A 49 -12.32 13.12 -15.56
C LEU A 49 -12.84 12.07 -16.55
N PRO A 50 -12.05 11.66 -17.55
CA PRO A 50 -12.51 10.69 -18.55
C PRO A 50 -13.05 9.38 -17.98
N TYR A 51 -12.45 8.85 -16.91
CA TYR A 51 -12.96 7.63 -16.26
C TYR A 51 -14.35 7.79 -15.59
N GLN A 52 -14.75 9.02 -15.27
CA GLN A 52 -16.05 9.35 -14.64
C GLN A 52 -17.18 9.50 -15.67
N ASP A 53 -16.83 9.67 -16.95
CA ASP A 53 -17.80 9.87 -18.02
C ASP A 53 -18.37 8.54 -18.51
N ALA A 54 -19.65 8.28 -18.21
CA ALA A 54 -20.35 7.06 -18.60
C ALA A 54 -20.63 6.94 -20.11
N THR A 55 -20.42 8.00 -20.90
CA THR A 55 -20.62 7.98 -22.37
C THR A 55 -19.42 7.43 -23.12
N ARG A 56 -18.24 7.38 -22.48
CA ARG A 56 -17.01 6.77 -23.02
C ARG A 56 -17.04 5.25 -22.91
N SER A 57 -16.26 4.57 -23.74
CA SER A 57 -16.10 3.12 -23.65
C SER A 57 -15.46 2.70 -22.33
N THR A 58 -15.75 1.47 -21.89
CA THR A 58 -15.15 0.92 -20.67
C THR A 58 -13.62 0.92 -20.77
N GLU A 59 -13.07 0.56 -21.91
CA GLU A 59 -11.63 0.49 -22.17
C GLU A 59 -10.97 1.87 -22.00
N GLU A 60 -11.55 2.93 -22.58
CA GLU A 60 -11.03 4.30 -22.43
C GLU A 60 -11.04 4.75 -20.97
N ARG A 61 -12.11 4.43 -20.23
CA ARG A 61 -12.24 4.77 -18.81
C ARG A 61 -11.23 4.03 -17.95
N VAL A 62 -11.01 2.75 -18.23
CA VAL A 62 -10.04 1.90 -17.51
C VAL A 62 -8.61 2.40 -17.77
N VAL A 63 -8.26 2.71 -19.02
CA VAL A 63 -6.92 3.22 -19.37
C VAL A 63 -6.65 4.57 -18.69
N ASP A 64 -7.61 5.50 -18.69
CA ASP A 64 -7.47 6.78 -18.01
C ASP A 64 -7.32 6.61 -16.48
N LEU A 65 -8.13 5.74 -15.85
CA LEU A 65 -8.03 5.48 -14.41
C LEU A 65 -6.70 4.84 -14.03
N LEU A 66 -6.29 3.76 -14.71
CA LEU A 66 -5.04 3.05 -14.42
C LEU A 66 -3.80 3.92 -14.65
N GLY A 67 -3.86 4.87 -15.58
CA GLY A 67 -2.80 5.84 -15.83
C GLY A 67 -2.61 6.85 -14.69
N ARG A 68 -3.64 7.05 -13.86
CA ARG A 68 -3.64 7.99 -12.73
C ARG A 68 -3.32 7.33 -11.40
N MET A 69 -3.57 6.02 -11.28
CA MET A 69 -3.33 5.28 -10.05
C MET A 69 -1.83 5.08 -9.78
N THR A 70 -1.46 5.30 -8.53
CA THR A 70 -0.18 4.90 -7.94
C THR A 70 -0.05 3.38 -7.90
N LEU A 71 1.18 2.88 -7.68
CA LEU A 71 1.42 1.45 -7.50
C LEU A 71 0.66 0.90 -6.28
N ALA A 72 0.62 1.65 -5.18
CA ALA A 72 -0.08 1.29 -3.97
C ALA A 72 -1.59 1.11 -4.21
N GLU A 73 -2.23 2.06 -4.88
CA GLU A 73 -3.64 1.98 -5.25
C GLU A 73 -3.93 0.77 -6.14
N LYS A 74 -3.05 0.46 -7.10
CA LYS A 74 -3.18 -0.73 -7.96
C LYS A 74 -3.10 -2.03 -7.15
N ILE A 75 -2.17 -2.10 -6.20
CA ILE A 75 -2.04 -3.25 -5.29
C ILE A 75 -3.28 -3.36 -4.38
N GLY A 76 -3.77 -2.25 -3.84
CA GLY A 76 -5.00 -2.19 -3.05
C GLY A 76 -6.19 -2.76 -3.82
N GLN A 77 -6.35 -2.41 -5.10
CA GLN A 77 -7.43 -2.94 -5.94
C GLN A 77 -7.34 -4.45 -6.22
N MET A 78 -6.14 -5.03 -6.17
CA MET A 78 -5.96 -6.49 -6.30
C MET A 78 -6.20 -7.24 -4.98
N ALA A 79 -6.32 -6.54 -3.85
CA ALA A 79 -6.49 -7.14 -2.54
C ALA A 79 -7.97 -7.41 -2.21
N LEU A 80 -8.24 -8.64 -1.77
CA LEU A 80 -9.52 -9.07 -1.19
C LEU A 80 -9.30 -9.38 0.29
N VAL A 81 -9.99 -8.64 1.17
CA VAL A 81 -9.79 -8.75 2.62
C VAL A 81 -11.06 -9.29 3.29
N GLU A 82 -10.88 -10.15 4.29
CA GLU A 82 -11.99 -10.67 5.10
C GLU A 82 -12.45 -9.59 6.09
N LYS A 83 -13.77 -9.41 6.23
CA LYS A 83 -14.36 -8.28 6.99
C LYS A 83 -13.93 -8.23 8.46
N ASP A 84 -13.75 -9.36 9.12
CA ASP A 84 -13.38 -9.45 10.55
C ASP A 84 -11.87 -9.24 10.75
N SER A 85 -11.09 -9.18 9.66
CA SER A 85 -9.67 -8.82 9.64
C SER A 85 -9.44 -7.29 9.56
N ILE A 86 -10.49 -6.51 9.33
CA ILE A 86 -10.45 -5.05 9.26
C ILE A 86 -10.60 -4.48 10.68
N LYS A 87 -9.59 -3.73 11.15
CA LYS A 87 -9.58 -3.18 12.52
C LYS A 87 -10.34 -1.87 12.62
N HIS A 88 -10.21 -1.02 11.60
CA HIS A 88 -10.89 0.26 11.52
C HIS A 88 -11.62 0.37 10.18
N THR A 89 -12.83 0.94 10.19
CA THR A 89 -13.62 1.16 8.96
C THR A 89 -12.88 2.01 7.92
N ASN A 90 -12.02 2.92 8.38
CA ASN A 90 -11.19 3.76 7.51
C ASN A 90 -10.04 2.99 6.83
N ASP A 91 -9.70 1.77 7.27
CA ASP A 91 -8.63 0.98 6.67
C ASP A 91 -8.93 0.65 5.19
N ILE A 92 -10.22 0.49 4.84
CA ILE A 92 -10.66 0.25 3.46
C ILE A 92 -10.19 1.38 2.54
N ALA A 93 -10.46 2.62 2.94
CA ALA A 93 -10.06 3.81 2.19
C ALA A 93 -8.55 4.05 2.28
N THR A 94 -7.96 3.85 3.45
CA THR A 94 -6.52 4.08 3.71
C THR A 94 -5.63 3.19 2.84
N TYR A 95 -6.03 1.95 2.62
CA TYR A 95 -5.27 0.98 1.82
C TYR A 95 -5.81 0.82 0.39
N GLY A 96 -6.89 1.52 0.02
CA GLY A 96 -7.50 1.43 -1.31
C GLY A 96 -7.97 0.02 -1.66
N LEU A 97 -8.53 -0.71 -0.70
CA LEU A 97 -8.90 -2.12 -0.86
C LEU A 97 -9.94 -2.30 -1.98
N GLY A 98 -9.67 -3.22 -2.90
CA GLY A 98 -10.53 -3.48 -4.06
C GLY A 98 -11.78 -4.28 -3.72
N ALA A 99 -11.70 -5.16 -2.72
CA ALA A 99 -12.84 -5.97 -2.33
C ALA A 99 -12.79 -6.42 -0.87
N ILE A 100 -13.98 -6.70 -0.33
CA ILE A 100 -14.18 -7.29 1.00
C ILE A 100 -14.98 -8.58 0.84
N MET A 101 -14.60 -9.63 1.57
CA MET A 101 -15.40 -10.85 1.69
C MET A 101 -15.95 -11.03 3.10
N SER A 102 -17.10 -11.69 3.20
CA SER A 102 -17.56 -12.28 4.46
C SER A 102 -17.11 -13.74 4.49
N GLY A 103 -16.17 -14.06 5.36
CA GLY A 103 -15.78 -15.45 5.63
C GLY A 103 -16.90 -16.25 6.30
N GLY A 104 -16.76 -17.59 6.30
CA GLY A 104 -17.66 -18.48 7.02
C GLY A 104 -17.34 -18.52 8.51
N GLY A 105 -18.14 -17.84 9.34
CA GLY A 105 -17.95 -17.68 10.79
C GLY A 105 -18.38 -18.87 11.67
N GLY A 106 -18.43 -20.09 11.13
CA GLY A 106 -18.98 -21.25 11.83
C GLY A 106 -17.94 -22.13 12.49
N LYS A 107 -17.28 -21.67 13.56
CA LYS A 107 -16.55 -22.56 14.48
C LYS A 107 -17.42 -22.79 15.72
N PRO A 108 -17.72 -24.04 16.13
CA PRO A 108 -18.33 -24.31 17.42
C PRO A 108 -17.44 -23.75 18.54
N THR A 109 -18.06 -23.06 19.48
CA THR A 109 -17.52 -22.88 20.82
C THR A 109 -18.19 -23.93 21.68
N ASP A 110 -17.37 -24.82 22.25
CA ASP A 110 -17.80 -25.86 23.19
C ASP A 110 -18.63 -25.28 24.36
#